data_AF-A0A1I4T3T6-F1
#
_entry.id   AF-A0A1I4T3T6-F1
#
_cell.length_a   1.000
_cell.length_b   1.000
_cell.length_c   1.000
_cell.angle_alpha   90.00
_cell.angle_beta   90.00
_cell.angle_gamma   90.00
#
_symmetry.space_group_name_H-M   'P 1'
#
loop_
_entity.id
_entity.type
_entity.pdbx_description
1 polymer ?
#
loop_
_entity_poly.entity_id
_entity_poly.type
_entity_poly.pdbx_seq_one_letter_code
_entity_poly.pdbx_strand_id
1 'polypeptide(L)'
;HALCNAHHLRELNAVAEIDGEAWAGRMRRLLRRLCHHANQARDRDVALPPPLIGRAERLYDRIVQAGLAWHAALAPLPRAIKRGRVRRRVGHNLLLRLQLHKAAVLLFLHDPAVPFTNNEAERDGRMMKLRQKISGGFRTREGADNFATLRTLIGTARKRRWNLLDVLTLEPAHLVAKL
;
A
#
# COMPACT_ATOMS: atom_id res chain seq x y z
N HIS A 1 -9.18 -5.03 -5.30
CA HIS A 1 -8.45 -3.75 -5.24
C HIS A 1 -7.52 -3.82 -4.04
N ALA A 2 -6.26 -4.18 -4.23
CA ALA A 2 -5.28 -4.23 -3.14
C ALA A 2 -4.80 -2.80 -2.86
N LEU A 3 -5.49 -2.10 -1.97
CA LEU A 3 -5.10 -0.75 -1.56
C LEU A 3 -3.87 -0.84 -0.67
N CYS A 4 -2.80 -0.11 -1.01
CA CYS A 4 -1.60 -0.06 -0.19
C CYS A 4 -1.80 0.86 1.04
N ASN A 5 -0.97 0.73 2.07
CA ASN A 5 -1.13 1.56 3.28
C ASN A 5 -0.98 3.06 3.01
N ALA A 6 -0.33 3.50 1.92
CA ALA A 6 -0.31 4.91 1.53
C ALA A 6 -1.70 5.43 1.12
N HIS A 7 -2.54 4.58 0.53
CA HIS A 7 -3.94 4.93 0.25
C HIS A 7 -4.75 4.97 1.54
N HIS A 8 -4.57 3.98 2.42
CA HIS A 8 -5.22 3.99 3.74
C HIS A 8 -4.85 5.24 4.55
N LEU A 9 -3.59 5.67 4.56
CA LEU A 9 -3.19 6.89 5.26
C LEU A 9 -3.87 8.15 4.70
N ARG A 10 -4.09 8.24 3.38
CA ARG A 10 -4.82 9.36 2.76
C ARG A 10 -6.30 9.34 3.11
N GLU A 11 -6.94 8.18 3.03
CA GLU A 11 -8.34 8.02 3.43
C GLU A 11 -8.54 8.33 4.92
N LEU A 12 -7.66 7.81 5.79
CA LEU A 12 -7.66 8.10 7.22
C LEU A 12 -7.44 9.58 7.50
N ASN A 13 -6.62 10.27 6.69
CA ASN A 13 -6.45 11.71 6.80
C ASN A 13 -7.74 12.46 6.46
N ALA A 14 -8.39 12.11 5.34
CA ALA A 14 -9.65 12.73 4.96
C ALA A 14 -10.72 12.53 6.04
N VAL A 15 -10.88 11.32 6.57
CA VAL A 15 -11.86 11.02 7.63
C VAL A 15 -11.53 11.76 8.94
N ALA A 16 -10.25 11.92 9.28
CA ALA A 16 -9.86 12.64 10.48
C ALA A 16 -10.07 14.16 10.37
N GLU A 17 -9.67 14.76 9.25
CA GLU A 17 -9.66 16.23 9.08
C GLU A 17 -11.01 16.77 8.57
N ILE A 18 -11.71 16.04 7.70
CA ILE A 18 -12.98 16.47 7.09
C ILE A 18 -14.17 15.98 7.92
N ASP A 19 -14.23 14.68 8.21
CA ASP A 19 -15.36 14.09 8.94
C ASP A 19 -15.21 14.20 10.47
N GLY A 20 -14.03 14.62 10.96
CA GLY A 20 -13.75 14.81 12.38
C GLY A 20 -13.71 13.50 13.20
N GLU A 21 -13.61 12.33 12.55
CA GLU A 21 -13.72 11.06 13.28
C GLU A 21 -12.40 10.69 13.98
N ALA A 22 -12.35 10.85 15.30
CA ALA A 22 -11.13 10.71 16.11
C ALA A 22 -10.43 9.34 16.00
N TRP A 23 -11.17 8.27 15.71
CA TRP A 23 -10.57 6.93 15.52
C TRP A 23 -9.65 6.89 14.30
N ALA A 24 -9.94 7.66 13.24
CA ALA A 24 -9.13 7.69 12.03
C ALA A 24 -7.76 8.30 12.31
N GLY A 25 -7.73 9.39 13.10
CA GLY A 25 -6.48 9.98 13.58
C GLY A 25 -5.66 9.03 14.45
N ARG A 26 -6.31 8.25 15.32
CA ARG A 26 -5.63 7.20 16.12
C ARG A 26 -5.03 6.11 15.23
N MET A 27 -5.78 5.60 14.26
CA MET A 27 -5.31 4.58 13.32
C MET A 27 -4.15 5.10 12.46
N ARG A 28 -4.26 6.33 11.94
CA ARG A 28 -3.21 7.01 11.16
C ARG A 28 -1.89 7.07 11.93
N ARG A 29 -1.95 7.47 13.20
CA ARG A 29 -0.76 7.52 14.08
C ARG A 29 -0.18 6.13 14.35
N LEU A 30 -1.02 5.13 14.60
CA LEU A 30 -0.58 3.75 14.81
C LEU A 30 0.19 3.23 13.59
N LEU A 31 -0.42 3.28 12.40
CA LEU A 31 0.21 2.78 11.17
C LEU A 31 1.53 3.47 10.84
N ARG A 32 1.64 4.80 11.06
CA ARG A 32 2.90 5.53 10.86
C ARG A 32 4.00 5.09 11.83
N ARG A 33 3.68 4.87 13.10
CA ARG A 33 4.65 4.38 14.10
C ARG A 33 5.12 2.97 13.76
N LEU A 34 4.19 2.10 13.35
CA LEU A 34 4.51 0.74 12.93
C LEU A 34 5.40 0.72 11.69
N CYS A 35 5.11 1.56 10.69
CA CYS A 35 5.97 1.76 9.53
C CYS A 35 7.40 2.17 9.93
N HIS A 36 7.53 3.12 10.86
CA HIS A 36 8.85 3.54 11.35
C HIS A 36 9.63 2.40 12.00
N HIS A 37 9.00 1.63 12.89
CA HIS A 37 9.64 0.47 13.53
C HIS A 37 10.00 -0.63 12.52
N ALA A 38 9.13 -0.92 11.55
CA ALA A 38 9.40 -1.90 10.51
C ALA A 38 10.58 -1.48 9.63
N ASN A 39 10.69 -0.20 9.28
CA ASN A 39 11.83 0.31 8.52
C ASN A 39 13.13 0.23 9.33
N GLN A 40 13.13 0.61 10.61
CA GLN A 40 14.31 0.48 11.47
C GLN A 40 14.79 -0.97 11.62
N ALA A 41 13.85 -1.91 11.71
CA ALA A 41 14.15 -3.33 11.79
C ALA A 41 14.76 -3.82 10.46
N ARG A 42 14.17 -3.42 9.33
CA ARG A 42 14.70 -3.71 7.98
C ARG A 42 16.10 -3.12 7.74
N ASP A 43 16.35 -1.88 8.16
CA ASP A 43 17.66 -1.23 8.01
C ASP A 43 18.78 -1.95 8.78
N ARG A 44 18.41 -2.72 9.81
CA ARG A 44 19.31 -3.52 10.65
C ARG A 44 19.30 -5.01 10.30
N ASP A 45 18.53 -5.39 9.28
CA ASP A 45 18.29 -6.79 8.88
C ASP A 45 17.82 -7.69 10.04
N VAL A 46 16.96 -7.14 10.91
CA VAL A 46 16.36 -7.87 12.03
C VAL A 46 14.84 -7.93 11.91
N ALA A 47 14.25 -9.02 12.37
CA ALA A 47 12.80 -9.14 12.47
C ALA A 47 12.24 -8.31 13.65
N LEU A 48 10.99 -7.85 13.52
CA LEU A 48 10.30 -7.23 14.64
C LEU A 48 9.99 -8.28 15.72
N PRO A 49 10.18 -7.97 17.02
CA PRO A 49 9.88 -8.90 18.09
C PRO A 49 8.40 -9.34 18.08
N PRO A 50 8.08 -10.64 18.18
CA PRO A 50 6.70 -11.13 18.21
C PRO A 50 5.79 -10.44 19.25
N PRO A 51 6.27 -10.09 20.47
CA PRO A 51 5.45 -9.34 21.43
C PRO A 51 5.03 -7.94 20.94
N LEU A 52 5.88 -7.27 20.15
CA LEU A 52 5.59 -5.97 19.56
C LEU A 52 4.50 -6.10 18.49
N ILE A 53 4.62 -7.11 17.63
CA ILE A 53 3.62 -7.40 16.59
C ILE A 53 2.27 -7.72 17.23
N GLY A 54 2.23 -8.60 18.22
CA GLY A 54 0.99 -8.92 18.93
C GLY A 54 0.38 -7.69 19.64
N ARG A 55 1.20 -6.80 20.20
CA ARG A 55 0.71 -5.53 20.77
C ARG A 55 0.14 -4.60 19.68
N ALA A 56 0.78 -4.52 18.53
CA ALA A 56 0.33 -3.72 17.40
C ALA A 56 -1.05 -4.20 16.90
N GLU A 57 -1.22 -5.51 16.73
CA GLU A 57 -2.48 -6.12 16.30
C GLU A 57 -3.62 -5.86 17.29
N ARG A 58 -3.37 -6.02 18.60
CA ARG A 58 -4.38 -5.72 19.62
C ARG A 58 -4.79 -4.24 19.64
N LEU A 59 -3.83 -3.33 19.46
CA LEU A 59 -4.11 -1.89 19.36
C LEU A 59 -4.90 -1.56 18.10
N TYR A 60 -4.55 -2.18 16.97
CA TYR A 60 -5.27 -2.06 15.71
C TYR A 60 -6.73 -2.48 15.87
N ASP A 61 -6.97 -3.68 16.42
CA ASP A 61 -8.32 -4.21 16.64
C ASP A 61 -9.12 -3.31 17.56
N ARG A 62 -8.53 -2.83 18.65
CA ARG A 62 -9.20 -1.92 19.58
C ARG A 62 -9.66 -0.63 18.90
N ILE A 63 -8.84 -0.05 18.02
CA ILE A 63 -9.22 1.16 17.29
C ILE A 63 -10.36 0.87 16.30
N VAL A 64 -10.28 -0.26 15.57
CA VAL A 64 -11.33 -0.67 14.63
C VAL A 64 -12.65 -0.92 15.36
N GLN A 65 -12.64 -1.70 16.44
CA GLN A 65 -13.84 -2.01 17.22
C GLN A 65 -14.45 -0.75 17.85
N ALA A 66 -13.63 0.14 18.41
CA ALA A 66 -14.12 1.41 18.94
C ALA A 66 -14.75 2.29 17.84
N GLY A 67 -14.16 2.33 16.65
CA GLY A 67 -14.74 3.04 15.50
C GLY A 67 -16.07 2.45 15.03
N LEU A 68 -16.17 1.12 14.96
CA LEU A 68 -17.39 0.42 14.58
C LEU A 68 -18.50 0.62 15.61
N ALA A 69 -18.18 0.50 16.90
CA ALA A 69 -19.12 0.76 17.99
C ALA A 69 -19.62 2.21 17.97
N TRP A 70 -18.73 3.18 17.74
CA TRP A 70 -19.12 4.58 17.57
C TRP A 70 -20.08 4.77 16.40
N HIS A 71 -19.79 4.19 15.23
CA HIS A 71 -20.69 4.25 14.07
C HIS A 71 -22.03 3.53 14.30
N ALA A 72 -22.06 2.46 15.08
CA ALA A 72 -23.28 1.72 15.42
C ALA A 72 -24.19 2.53 16.36
N ALA A 73 -23.62 3.39 17.21
CA ALA A 73 -24.36 4.27 18.10
C ALA A 73 -24.91 5.54 17.41
N LEU A 74 -24.47 5.85 16.19
CA LEU A 74 -24.96 7.00 15.43
C LEU A 74 -26.36 6.74 14.88
N ALA A 75 -27.17 7.80 14.82
CA ALA A 75 -28.44 7.76 14.12
C ALA A 75 -28.26 7.28 12.66
N PRO A 76 -29.15 6.40 12.17
CA PRO A 76 -29.12 5.95 10.78
C PRO A 76 -29.16 7.14 9.83
N LEU A 77 -28.40 7.07 8.73
CA LEU A 77 -28.48 8.09 7.69
C LEU A 77 -29.90 8.10 7.08
N PRO A 78 -30.46 9.28 6.78
CA PRO A 78 -31.78 9.39 6.17
C PRO A 78 -31.83 8.58 4.88
N ARG A 79 -32.89 7.78 4.75
CA ARG A 79 -33.03 6.82 3.66
C ARG A 79 -33.50 7.56 2.41
N ALA A 80 -32.56 7.97 1.55
CA ALA A 80 -32.88 8.64 0.30
C ALA A 80 -33.56 7.74 -0.75
N ILE A 81 -33.58 6.41 -0.55
CA ILE A 81 -34.05 5.43 -1.55
C ILE A 81 -34.98 4.38 -0.91
N LYS A 82 -36.12 4.11 -1.55
CA LYS A 82 -37.12 3.11 -1.09
C LYS A 82 -36.65 1.65 -1.22
N ARG A 83 -35.71 1.36 -2.14
CA ARG A 83 -35.10 0.03 -2.37
C ARG A 83 -33.59 0.17 -2.57
N GLY A 84 -32.83 -0.84 -2.14
CA GLY A 84 -31.35 -0.87 -2.25
C GLY A 84 -30.61 -0.75 -0.91
N ARG A 85 -29.27 -0.92 -0.96
CA ARG A 85 -28.40 -0.88 0.23
C ARG A 85 -28.35 0.53 0.80
N VAL A 86 -28.62 0.68 2.09
CA VAL A 86 -28.51 1.96 2.79
C VAL A 86 -27.06 2.46 2.70
N ARG A 87 -26.90 3.73 2.27
CA ARG A 87 -25.59 4.39 2.23
C ARG A 87 -25.00 4.40 3.63
N ARG A 88 -23.73 3.98 3.76
CA ARG A 88 -22.95 4.12 4.99
C ARG A 88 -22.09 5.39 4.92
N ARG A 89 -21.76 5.94 6.10
CA ARG A 89 -20.75 7.00 6.23
C ARG A 89 -19.40 6.54 5.68
N VAL A 90 -18.60 7.47 5.17
CA VAL A 90 -17.28 7.17 4.57
C VAL A 90 -16.38 6.46 5.58
N GLY A 91 -16.29 6.98 6.80
CA GLY A 91 -15.52 6.38 7.89
C GLY A 91 -15.94 4.95 8.23
N HIS A 92 -17.25 4.65 8.24
CA HIS A 92 -17.76 3.29 8.47
C HIS A 92 -17.27 2.32 7.38
N ASN A 93 -17.36 2.70 6.10
CA ASN A 93 -16.86 1.86 5.01
C ASN A 93 -15.34 1.62 5.11
N LEU A 94 -14.58 2.62 5.55
CA LEU A 94 -13.14 2.48 5.78
C LEU A 94 -12.85 1.49 6.92
N LEU A 95 -13.56 1.58 8.04
CA LEU A 95 -13.43 0.63 9.15
C LEU A 95 -13.70 -0.81 8.74
N LEU A 96 -14.79 -1.06 8.01
CA LEU A 96 -15.12 -2.40 7.53
C LEU A 96 -14.02 -2.96 6.61
N ARG A 97 -13.43 -2.10 5.78
CA ARG A 97 -12.34 -2.48 4.89
C ARG A 97 -11.05 -2.79 5.67
N LEU A 98 -10.72 -1.95 6.66
CA LEU A 98 -9.58 -2.16 7.56
C LEU A 98 -9.75 -3.43 8.40
N GLN A 99 -10.96 -3.77 8.81
CA GLN A 99 -11.27 -5.03 9.49
C GLN A 99 -11.09 -6.23 8.55
N LEU A 100 -11.72 -6.18 7.37
CA LEU A 100 -11.70 -7.27 6.39
C LEU A 100 -10.29 -7.58 5.89
N HIS A 101 -9.46 -6.56 5.70
CA HIS A 101 -8.12 -6.69 5.13
C HIS A 101 -6.99 -6.52 6.16
N LYS A 102 -7.26 -6.71 7.46
CA LYS A 102 -6.26 -6.57 8.54
C LYS A 102 -4.95 -7.28 8.24
N ALA A 103 -5.02 -8.55 7.81
CA ALA A 103 -3.84 -9.36 7.51
C ALA A 103 -2.98 -8.70 6.41
N ALA A 104 -3.59 -8.19 5.34
CA ALA A 104 -2.89 -7.50 4.27
C ALA A 104 -2.33 -6.13 4.71
N VAL A 105 -3.10 -5.38 5.52
CA VAL A 105 -2.68 -4.07 6.06
C VAL A 105 -1.44 -4.19 6.93
N LEU A 106 -1.36 -5.23 7.76
CA LEU A 106 -0.28 -5.46 8.73
C LEU A 106 0.82 -6.41 8.24
N LEU A 107 0.74 -6.92 7.00
CA LEU A 107 1.68 -7.91 6.46
C LEU A 107 3.15 -7.47 6.55
N PHE A 108 3.42 -6.17 6.35
CA PHE A 108 4.76 -5.58 6.45
C PHE A 108 5.43 -5.72 7.83
N LEU A 109 4.68 -6.10 8.87
CA LEU A 109 5.22 -6.40 10.20
C LEU A 109 5.77 -7.83 10.31
N HIS A 110 5.22 -8.73 9.50
CA HIS A 110 5.53 -10.16 9.51
C HIS A 110 6.53 -10.54 8.42
N ASP A 111 6.49 -9.85 7.28
CA ASP A 111 7.35 -10.09 6.14
C ASP A 111 8.19 -8.85 5.80
N PRO A 112 9.50 -8.85 6.10
CA PRO A 112 10.41 -7.76 5.74
C PRO A 112 10.51 -7.49 4.24
N ALA A 113 10.17 -8.44 3.36
CA ALA A 113 10.15 -8.24 1.91
C ALA A 113 8.95 -7.41 1.46
N VAL A 114 7.91 -7.29 2.29
CA VAL A 114 6.71 -6.49 2.00
C VAL A 114 6.90 -5.06 2.53
N PRO A 115 7.08 -4.05 1.67
CA PRO A 115 7.17 -2.67 2.11
C PRO A 115 5.81 -2.15 2.61
N PHE A 116 5.84 -1.18 3.52
CA PHE A 116 4.62 -0.55 4.02
C PHE A 116 3.82 0.12 2.90
N THR A 117 4.49 0.73 1.92
CA THR A 117 3.85 1.33 0.75
C THR A 117 4.18 0.53 -0.50
N ASN A 118 3.22 0.45 -1.43
CA ASN A 118 3.43 -0.16 -2.74
C ASN A 118 3.97 0.84 -3.78
N ASN A 119 4.63 1.91 -3.33
CA ASN A 119 5.00 3.05 -4.18
C ASN A 119 5.93 2.63 -5.32
N GLU A 120 6.78 1.62 -5.10
CA GLU A 120 7.67 1.11 -6.14
C GLU A 120 6.92 0.35 -7.23
N ALA A 121 6.05 -0.62 -6.88
CA ALA A 121 5.29 -1.34 -7.90
C ALA A 121 4.30 -0.43 -8.62
N GLU A 122 3.67 0.54 -7.92
CA GLU A 122 2.84 1.56 -8.55
C GLU A 122 3.66 2.43 -9.53
N ARG A 123 4.89 2.81 -9.17
CA ARG A 123 5.78 3.59 -10.03
C ARG A 123 6.24 2.80 -11.25
N ASP A 124 6.60 1.53 -11.07
CA ASP A 124 7.03 0.64 -12.16
C ASP A 124 5.86 0.44 -13.15
N GLY A 125 4.63 0.25 -12.66
CA GLY A 125 3.41 0.13 -13.49
C GLY A 125 2.96 1.44 -14.16
N ARG A 126 3.29 2.62 -13.60
CA ARG A 126 2.88 3.94 -14.12
C ARG A 126 3.30 4.17 -15.56
N MET A 127 4.43 3.60 -15.96
CA MET A 127 5.02 3.83 -17.28
C MET A 127 4.23 3.17 -18.39
N MET A 128 3.60 2.04 -18.08
CA MET A 128 2.62 1.39 -18.95
C MET A 128 1.42 2.32 -19.20
N LYS A 129 0.89 2.94 -18.13
CA LYS A 129 -0.21 3.90 -18.22
C LYS A 129 0.17 5.19 -18.94
N LEU A 130 1.41 5.66 -18.76
CA LEU A 130 1.92 6.85 -19.46
C LEU A 130 2.01 6.59 -20.97
N ARG A 131 2.51 5.42 -21.38
CA ARG A 131 2.53 5.01 -22.80
C ARG A 131 1.13 4.92 -23.39
N GLN A 132 0.17 4.35 -22.66
CA GLN A 132 -1.25 4.35 -23.06
C GLN A 132 -1.79 5.77 -23.25
N LYS A 133 -1.50 6.67 -22.30
CA LYS A 133 -1.99 8.06 -22.33
C LYS A 133 -1.41 8.87 -23.50
N ILE A 134 -0.10 8.80 -23.71
CA ILE A 134 0.60 9.67 -24.69
C ILE A 134 0.55 9.06 -26.10
N SER A 135 0.64 7.74 -26.21
CA SER A 135 0.84 7.07 -27.51
C SER A 135 -0.31 6.14 -27.90
N GLY A 136 -1.43 6.15 -27.17
CA GLY A 136 -2.59 5.32 -27.44
C GLY A 136 -2.42 3.84 -27.10
N GLY A 137 -1.31 3.44 -26.48
CA GLY A 137 -1.02 2.06 -26.09
C GLY A 137 -0.08 1.33 -27.05
N PHE A 138 -0.20 0.00 -27.09
CA PHE A 138 0.60 -0.86 -27.98
C PHE A 138 -0.26 -1.37 -29.13
N ARG A 139 0.30 -1.35 -30.34
CA ARG A 139 -0.36 -1.85 -31.55
C ARG A 139 -0.18 -3.35 -31.74
N THR A 140 0.85 -3.93 -31.11
CA THR A 140 1.18 -5.36 -31.16
C THR A 140 1.56 -5.85 -29.77
N ARG A 141 1.39 -7.16 -29.53
CA ARG A 141 1.83 -7.81 -28.29
C ARG A 141 3.35 -7.76 -28.12
N GLU A 142 4.08 -8.01 -29.20
CA GLU A 142 5.54 -7.92 -29.24
C GLU A 142 6.06 -6.54 -28.78
N GLY A 143 5.44 -5.45 -29.23
CA GLY A 143 5.82 -4.11 -28.79
C GLY A 143 5.55 -3.86 -27.30
N ALA A 144 4.53 -4.51 -26.73
CA ALA A 144 4.24 -4.47 -25.30
C ALA A 144 5.26 -5.30 -24.49
N ASP A 145 5.62 -6.49 -24.99
CA ASP A 145 6.60 -7.38 -24.37
C ASP A 145 8.00 -6.73 -24.37
N ASN A 146 8.44 -6.17 -25.50
CA ASN A 146 9.71 -5.43 -25.60
C ASN A 146 9.76 -4.25 -24.62
N PHE A 147 8.67 -3.49 -24.52
CA PHE A 147 8.57 -2.41 -23.55
C PHE A 147 8.67 -2.93 -22.11
N ALA A 148 7.94 -3.99 -21.77
CA ALA A 148 7.98 -4.60 -20.44
C ALA A 148 9.38 -5.13 -20.07
N THR A 149 10.05 -5.79 -21.01
CA THR A 149 11.42 -6.30 -20.84
C THR A 149 12.40 -5.16 -20.54
N LEU A 150 12.40 -4.09 -21.35
CA LEU A 150 13.26 -2.94 -21.13
C LEU A 150 12.99 -2.26 -19.79
N ARG A 151 11.72 -2.09 -19.40
CA ARG A 151 11.39 -1.49 -18.09
C ARG A 151 11.82 -2.38 -16.93
N THR A 152 11.65 -3.70 -17.04
CA THR A 152 12.10 -4.66 -16.03
C THR A 152 13.62 -4.59 -15.85
N LEU A 153 14.37 -4.60 -16.96
CA LEU A 153 15.84 -4.48 -16.95
C LEU A 153 16.30 -3.17 -16.28
N ILE A 154 15.76 -2.03 -16.69
CA ILE A 154 16.08 -0.72 -16.10
C ILE A 154 15.72 -0.69 -14.61
N GLY A 155 14.57 -1.25 -14.23
CA GLY A 155 14.12 -1.35 -12.85
C GLY A 155 15.09 -2.16 -11.98
N THR A 156 15.51 -3.33 -12.47
CA THR A 156 16.48 -4.19 -11.80
C THR A 156 17.85 -3.52 -11.66
N ALA A 157 18.36 -2.91 -12.73
CA ALA A 157 19.63 -2.18 -12.71
C ALA A 157 19.65 -1.10 -11.63
N ARG A 158 18.57 -0.30 -11.55
CA ARG A 158 18.43 0.74 -10.51
C ARG A 158 18.38 0.16 -9.10
N LYS A 159 17.63 -0.93 -8.89
CA LYS A 159 17.51 -1.60 -7.58
C LYS A 159 18.86 -2.18 -7.12
N ARG A 160 19.65 -2.70 -8.06
CA ARG A 160 21.01 -3.21 -7.81
C ARG A 160 22.09 -2.13 -7.81
N ARG A 161 21.72 -0.86 -8.03
CA ARG A 161 22.63 0.28 -8.23
C ARG A 161 23.69 0.06 -9.30
N TRP A 162 23.34 -0.70 -10.35
CA TRP A 162 24.21 -0.90 -11.50
C TRP A 162 24.22 0.34 -12.41
N ASN A 163 25.34 0.55 -13.10
CA ASN A 163 25.43 1.56 -14.15
C ASN A 163 24.51 1.14 -15.31
N LEU A 164 23.59 2.03 -15.71
CA LEU A 164 22.59 1.69 -16.70
C LEU A 164 23.17 1.53 -18.11
N LEU A 165 24.22 2.27 -18.44
CA LEU A 165 24.89 2.16 -19.75
C LEU A 165 25.57 0.79 -19.83
N ASP A 166 26.31 0.40 -18.80
CA ASP A 166 26.94 -0.91 -18.70
C ASP A 166 25.91 -2.04 -18.86
N VAL A 167 24.73 -1.91 -18.26
CA VAL A 167 23.67 -2.92 -18.34
C VAL A 167 23.08 -3.04 -19.75
N LEU A 168 23.14 -1.99 -20.56
CA LEU A 168 22.61 -1.97 -21.92
C LEU A 168 23.66 -2.35 -22.98
N THR A 169 24.94 -2.25 -22.66
CA THR A 169 26.05 -2.44 -23.62
C THR A 169 26.91 -3.67 -23.33
N LEU A 170 26.93 -4.18 -22.09
CA LEU A 170 27.72 -5.35 -21.72
C LEU A 170 26.89 -6.63 -21.75
N GLU A 171 27.56 -7.74 -22.09
CA GLU A 171 26.97 -9.08 -22.01
C GLU A 171 26.48 -9.40 -20.58
N PRO A 172 25.30 -10.02 -20.40
CA PRO A 172 24.72 -10.31 -19.09
C PRO A 172 25.65 -11.04 -18.13
N ALA A 173 26.54 -11.89 -18.64
CA ALA A 173 27.55 -12.61 -17.86
C ALA A 173 28.50 -11.68 -17.09
N HIS A 174 28.86 -10.52 -17.66
CA HIS A 174 29.75 -9.55 -17.02
C HIS A 174 29.05 -8.72 -15.92
N LEU A 175 27.72 -8.64 -15.93
CA LEU A 175 26.93 -7.96 -14.90
C LEU A 175 26.78 -8.84 -13.65
N VAL A 176 26.63 -10.16 -13.85
CA VAL A 176 26.50 -11.15 -12.77
C VAL A 176 27.84 -11.37 -12.06
N ALA A 177 28.98 -11.27 -12.78
CA ALA A 177 30.31 -11.39 -12.19
C ALA A 177 30.72 -10.22 -11.27
N LYS A 178 29.95 -9.12 -11.26
CA LYS A 178 30.15 -7.97 -10.35
C LYS A 178 29.26 -8.01 -9.10
N LEU A 179 28.49 -9.09 -8.89
CA LEU A 179 27.76 -9.39 -7.65
C LEU A 179 28.70 -9.90 -6.57
#